data_AF-A0A7S3TZH5-F1
#
_entry.id   AF-A0A7S3TZH5-F1
#
_cell.length_a   1.000
_cell.length_b   1.000
_cell.length_c   1.000
_cell.angle_alpha   90.00
_cell.angle_beta   90.00
_cell.angle_gamma   90.00
#
_symmetry.space_group_name_H-M   'P 1'
#
loop_
_entity.id
_entity.type
_entity.pdbx_description
1 polymer ?
#
loop_
_entity_poly.entity_id
_entity_poly.type
_entity_poly.pdbx_seq_one_letter_code
_entity_poly.pdbx_strand_id
1 'polypeptide(L)'
;IKEGEAEAKAFKAYFEWCDDVSKNTDFAISTATAETEKLEAKIGKLSSDIGSSEAQIEKLAADIASSTKELTDATVVREKEESDFSSSEKELMDAIDTLERAVGAISKEMAKNPASFAQVDASNVQGLIQAVSAVLDAAAFSGTDQKKLVALVQSQQESKADDEELGAPAATVYKSHSSGILDVLEDLKEKAEEELG
;
A
#
# COMPACT_ATOMS: atom_id res chain seq x y z
N ILE A 1 31.62 46.78 -95.28
CA ILE A 1 30.46 45.85 -95.29
C ILE A 1 30.76 44.62 -94.42
N LYS A 2 31.81 43.83 -94.70
CA LYS A 2 32.19 42.65 -93.87
C LYS A 2 32.41 42.93 -92.37
N GLU A 3 33.01 44.06 -92.01
CA GLU A 3 33.30 44.38 -90.60
C GLU A 3 32.02 44.71 -89.81
N GLY A 4 31.09 45.49 -90.39
CA GLY A 4 29.80 45.78 -89.76
C GLY A 4 28.86 44.57 -89.64
N GLU A 5 28.94 43.61 -90.56
CA GLU A 5 28.19 42.34 -90.45
C GLU A 5 28.73 41.45 -89.31
N ALA A 6 30.05 41.42 -89.12
CA ALA A 6 30.69 40.69 -88.02
C ALA A 6 30.34 41.31 -86.66
N GLU A 7 30.37 42.65 -86.57
CA GLU A 7 29.97 43.40 -85.38
C GLU A 7 28.48 43.19 -85.05
N ALA A 8 27.59 43.26 -86.04
CA ALA A 8 26.16 42.99 -85.85
C ALA A 8 25.88 41.57 -85.34
N LYS A 9 26.63 40.57 -85.83
CA LYS A 9 26.52 39.18 -85.36
C LYS A 9 27.01 39.03 -83.91
N ALA A 10 28.13 39.65 -83.57
CA ALA A 10 28.67 39.63 -82.21
C ALA A 10 27.72 40.34 -81.22
N PHE A 11 27.17 41.49 -81.60
CA PHE A 11 26.18 42.21 -80.80
C PHE A 11 24.91 41.38 -80.57
N LYS A 12 24.38 40.73 -81.61
CA LYS A 12 23.22 39.85 -81.49
C LYS A 12 23.49 38.69 -80.53
N ALA A 13 24.62 38.01 -80.68
CA ALA A 13 25.00 36.90 -79.80
C ALA A 13 25.19 37.35 -78.34
N TYR A 14 25.76 38.54 -78.12
CA TYR A 14 25.88 39.13 -76.78
C TYR A 14 24.50 39.46 -76.18
N PHE A 15 23.58 40.01 -76.98
CA PHE A 15 22.22 40.30 -76.52
C PHE A 15 21.45 39.04 -76.15
N GLU A 16 21.53 37.99 -76.99
CA GLU A 16 20.95 36.67 -76.69
C GLU A 16 21.54 36.08 -75.40
N TRP A 17 22.87 36.16 -75.22
CA TRP A 17 23.52 35.72 -73.99
C TRP A 17 23.06 36.51 -72.76
N CYS A 18 22.92 37.84 -72.86
CA CYS A 18 22.40 38.66 -71.77
C CYS A 18 20.95 38.28 -71.39
N ASP A 19 20.09 38.03 -72.38
CA ASP A 19 18.71 37.59 -72.16
C ASP A 19 18.65 36.21 -71.50
N ASP A 20 19.45 35.25 -71.98
CA ASP A 20 19.55 33.91 -71.38
C ASP A 20 20.09 33.96 -69.95
N VAL A 21 21.14 34.76 -69.69
CA VAL A 21 21.71 34.91 -68.35
C VAL A 21 20.72 35.58 -67.40
N SER A 22 20.00 36.61 -67.86
CA SER A 22 18.97 37.26 -67.05
C SER A 22 17.89 36.25 -66.65
N LYS A 23 17.33 35.52 -67.63
CA LYS A 23 16.28 34.53 -67.37
C LYS A 23 16.73 33.41 -66.44
N ASN A 24 17.92 32.85 -66.67
CA ASN A 24 18.45 31.79 -65.83
C ASN A 24 18.71 32.26 -64.40
N THR A 25 19.19 33.49 -64.24
CA THR A 25 19.40 34.10 -62.93
C THR A 25 18.06 34.32 -62.22
N ASP A 26 17.05 34.83 -62.92
CA ASP A 26 15.71 35.03 -62.36
C ASP A 26 15.06 33.71 -61.93
N PHE A 27 15.20 32.64 -62.72
CA PHE A 27 14.73 31.30 -62.33
C PHE A 27 15.48 30.75 -61.12
N ALA A 28 16.80 30.96 -61.03
CA ALA A 28 17.59 30.55 -59.88
C ALA A 28 17.17 31.30 -58.61
N ILE A 29 16.95 32.62 -58.69
CA ILE A 29 16.48 33.45 -57.58
C ILE A 29 15.08 33.02 -57.14
N SER A 30 14.17 32.79 -58.08
CA SER A 30 12.81 32.31 -57.77
C SER A 30 12.84 30.96 -57.05
N THR A 31 13.65 30.03 -57.54
CA THR A 31 13.84 28.71 -56.91
C THR A 31 14.41 28.83 -55.50
N ALA A 32 15.48 29.62 -55.32
CA ALA A 32 16.12 29.83 -54.03
C ALA A 32 15.18 30.52 -53.02
N THR A 33 14.36 31.47 -53.48
CA THR A 33 13.34 32.14 -52.65
C THR A 33 12.29 31.12 -52.18
N ALA A 34 11.77 30.28 -53.08
CA ALA A 34 10.80 29.25 -52.73
C ALA A 34 11.38 28.19 -51.76
N GLU A 35 12.64 27.82 -51.92
CA GLU A 35 13.34 26.94 -50.97
C GLU A 35 13.51 27.59 -49.59
N THR A 36 13.81 28.89 -49.55
CA THR A 36 13.93 29.65 -48.30
C THR A 36 12.61 29.66 -47.54
N GLU A 37 11.50 30.03 -48.20
CA GLU A 37 10.16 30.03 -47.59
C GLU A 37 9.77 28.65 -47.05
N LYS A 38 10.10 27.58 -47.78
CA LYS A 38 9.85 26.19 -47.35
C LYS A 38 10.68 25.82 -46.11
N LEU A 39 11.94 26.23 -46.05
CA LEU A 39 12.82 25.97 -44.90
C LEU A 39 12.35 26.76 -43.68
N GLU A 40 11.97 28.02 -43.84
CA GLU A 40 11.40 28.85 -42.77
C GLU A 40 10.10 28.24 -42.20
N ALA A 41 9.19 27.78 -43.07
CA ALA A 41 7.98 27.09 -42.63
C ALA A 41 8.30 25.80 -41.85
N LYS A 42 9.32 25.04 -42.29
CA LYS A 42 9.77 23.83 -41.60
C LYS A 42 10.39 24.16 -40.23
N ILE A 43 11.18 25.23 -40.13
CA ILE A 43 11.74 25.72 -38.87
C ILE A 43 10.62 26.11 -37.90
N GLY A 44 9.60 26.84 -38.37
CA GLY A 44 8.44 27.22 -37.57
C GLY A 44 7.70 25.99 -37.03
N LYS A 45 7.45 24.99 -37.89
CA LYS A 45 6.84 23.73 -37.47
C LYS A 45 7.68 23.01 -36.40
N LEU A 46 8.97 22.80 -36.65
CA LEU A 46 9.86 22.10 -35.71
C LEU A 46 9.96 22.84 -34.38
N SER A 47 9.96 24.17 -34.38
CA SER A 47 9.96 24.97 -33.16
C SER A 47 8.68 24.77 -32.34
N SER A 48 7.52 24.69 -33.01
CA SER A 48 6.24 24.34 -32.36
C SER A 48 6.24 22.91 -31.81
N ASP A 49 6.78 21.95 -32.56
CA ASP A 49 6.87 20.55 -32.14
C ASP A 49 7.80 20.40 -30.91
N ILE A 50 8.90 21.16 -30.87
CA ILE A 50 9.81 21.23 -29.71
C ILE A 50 9.07 21.75 -28.48
N GLY A 51 8.39 22.91 -28.58
CA GLY A 51 7.66 23.48 -27.43
C GLY A 51 6.56 22.54 -26.90
N SER A 52 5.86 21.83 -27.78
CA SER A 52 4.88 20.80 -27.38
C SER A 52 5.56 19.64 -26.64
N SER A 53 6.72 19.19 -27.13
CA SER A 53 7.48 18.10 -26.51
C SER A 53 8.04 18.50 -25.15
N GLU A 54 8.55 19.73 -25.00
CA GLU A 54 9.02 20.27 -23.72
C GLU A 54 7.90 20.31 -22.67
N ALA A 55 6.71 20.81 -23.04
CA ALA A 55 5.56 20.81 -22.15
C ALA A 55 5.12 19.40 -21.73
N GLN A 56 5.21 18.42 -22.64
CA GLN A 56 4.93 17.02 -22.30
C GLN A 56 5.98 16.43 -21.36
N ILE A 57 7.26 16.75 -21.55
CA ILE A 57 8.35 16.32 -20.67
C ILE A 57 8.14 16.88 -19.26
N GLU A 58 7.83 18.16 -19.13
CA GLU A 58 7.57 18.80 -17.83
C GLU A 58 6.39 18.15 -17.10
N LYS A 59 5.29 17.90 -17.83
CA LYS A 59 4.13 17.21 -17.27
C LYS A 59 4.50 15.80 -16.79
N LEU A 60 5.16 15.01 -17.63
CA LEU A 60 5.55 13.64 -17.27
C LEU A 60 6.51 13.61 -16.09
N ALA A 61 7.43 14.56 -16.00
CA ALA A 61 8.33 14.69 -14.85
C ALA A 61 7.57 14.98 -13.56
N ALA A 62 6.57 15.86 -13.60
CA ALA A 62 5.71 16.15 -12.45
C ALA A 62 4.86 14.93 -12.03
N ASP A 63 4.26 14.23 -13.01
CA ASP A 63 3.47 13.02 -12.77
C ASP A 63 4.34 11.93 -12.12
N ILE A 64 5.55 11.68 -12.64
CA ILE A 64 6.51 10.72 -12.07
C ILE A 64 6.87 11.09 -10.63
N ALA A 65 7.13 12.37 -10.35
CA ALA A 65 7.47 12.82 -9.00
C ALA A 65 6.31 12.58 -8.01
N SER A 66 5.06 12.88 -8.42
CA SER A 66 3.87 12.62 -7.59
C SER A 66 3.69 11.13 -7.33
N SER A 67 3.68 10.32 -8.38
CA SER A 67 3.50 8.86 -8.26
C SER A 67 4.62 8.20 -7.45
N THR A 68 5.86 8.66 -7.56
CA THR A 68 6.98 8.15 -6.76
C THR A 68 6.79 8.44 -5.27
N LYS A 69 6.30 9.65 -4.95
CA LYS A 69 5.99 10.02 -3.58
C LYS A 69 4.84 9.18 -3.01
N GLU A 70 3.74 9.07 -3.76
CA GLU A 70 2.58 8.25 -3.38
C GLU A 70 2.96 6.78 -3.16
N LEU A 71 3.79 6.22 -4.03
CA LEU A 71 4.30 4.86 -3.88
C LEU A 71 5.12 4.71 -2.59
N THR A 72 6.02 5.66 -2.31
CA THR A 72 6.86 5.63 -1.11
C THR A 72 6.01 5.71 0.15
N ASP A 73 5.06 6.65 0.20
CA ASP A 73 4.15 6.82 1.34
C ASP A 73 3.31 5.54 1.57
N ALA A 74 2.79 4.93 0.50
CA ALA A 74 2.04 3.69 0.57
C ALA A 74 2.90 2.49 1.03
N THR A 75 4.15 2.40 0.56
CA THR A 75 5.09 1.36 1.00
C THR A 75 5.39 1.48 2.49
N VAL A 76 5.64 2.70 2.99
CA VAL A 76 5.90 2.92 4.43
C VAL A 76 4.70 2.50 5.29
N VAL A 77 3.48 2.83 4.86
CA VAL A 77 2.26 2.38 5.56
C VAL A 77 2.18 0.87 5.57
N ARG A 78 2.39 0.22 4.43
CA ARG A 78 2.32 -1.24 4.31
C ARG A 78 3.37 -1.96 5.18
N GLU A 79 4.61 -1.47 5.19
CA GLU A 79 5.69 -2.03 6.02
C GLU A 79 5.35 -1.90 7.51
N LYS A 80 4.75 -0.77 7.91
CA LYS A 80 4.29 -0.58 9.29
C LYS A 80 3.13 -1.52 9.63
N GLU A 81 2.11 -1.60 8.78
CA GLU A 81 0.97 -2.49 8.97
C GLU A 81 1.40 -3.96 9.03
N GLU A 82 2.35 -4.38 8.19
CA GLU A 82 2.92 -5.74 8.21
C GLU A 82 3.67 -6.01 9.52
N SER A 83 4.46 -5.05 10.01
CA SER A 83 5.16 -5.17 11.29
C SER A 83 4.19 -5.25 12.47
N ASP A 84 3.17 -4.38 12.49
CA ASP A 84 2.16 -4.35 13.54
C ASP A 84 1.31 -5.63 13.52
N PHE A 85 0.95 -6.11 12.32
CA PHE A 85 0.24 -7.38 12.12
C PHE A 85 1.06 -8.57 12.60
N SER A 86 2.33 -8.70 12.19
CA SER A 86 3.19 -9.82 12.60
C SER A 86 3.44 -9.84 14.12
N SER A 87 3.54 -8.67 14.74
CA SER A 87 3.65 -8.55 16.19
C SER A 87 2.36 -9.01 16.87
N SER A 88 1.20 -8.56 16.38
CA SER A 88 -0.11 -8.92 16.92
C SER A 88 -0.41 -10.41 16.75
N GLU A 89 -0.09 -10.98 15.57
CA GLU A 89 -0.24 -12.40 15.27
C GLU A 89 0.60 -13.25 16.25
N LYS A 90 1.84 -12.84 16.51
CA LYS A 90 2.69 -13.52 17.48
C LYS A 90 2.13 -13.45 18.90
N GLU A 91 1.62 -12.29 19.31
CA GLU A 91 1.00 -12.12 20.62
C GLU A 91 -0.24 -12.99 20.78
N LEU A 92 -1.08 -13.09 19.73
CA LEU A 92 -2.24 -13.98 19.69
C LEU A 92 -1.83 -15.45 19.75
N MET A 93 -0.83 -15.88 18.97
CA MET A 93 -0.29 -17.25 19.04
C MET A 93 0.22 -17.61 20.44
N ASP A 94 0.99 -16.71 21.06
CA ASP A 94 1.48 -16.90 22.42
C ASP A 94 0.33 -16.96 23.44
N ALA A 95 -0.76 -16.21 23.23
CA ALA A 95 -1.94 -16.25 24.07
C ALA A 95 -2.69 -17.59 23.91
N ILE A 96 -2.85 -18.09 22.69
CA ILE A 96 -3.46 -19.40 22.41
C ILE A 96 -2.66 -20.52 23.09
N ASP A 97 -1.33 -20.59 22.91
CA ASP A 97 -0.48 -21.59 23.57
C ASP A 97 -0.60 -21.52 25.10
N THR A 98 -0.70 -20.31 25.63
CA THR A 98 -0.91 -20.12 27.07
C THR A 98 -2.28 -20.63 27.54
N LEU A 99 -3.34 -20.36 26.78
CA LEU A 99 -4.68 -20.87 27.06
C LEU A 99 -4.75 -22.39 26.95
N GLU A 100 -4.17 -22.99 25.91
CA GLU A 100 -4.11 -24.45 25.73
C GLU A 100 -3.44 -25.15 26.91
N ARG A 101 -2.29 -24.64 27.34
CA ARG A 101 -1.58 -25.18 28.51
C ARG A 101 -2.45 -25.02 29.77
N ALA A 102 -3.12 -23.89 29.94
CA ALA A 102 -3.93 -23.61 31.13
C ALA A 102 -5.15 -24.53 31.21
N VAL A 103 -5.88 -24.68 30.11
CA VAL A 103 -6.99 -25.62 29.94
C VAL A 103 -6.51 -27.04 30.25
N GLY A 104 -5.36 -27.46 29.73
CA GLY A 104 -4.77 -28.78 29.99
C GLY A 104 -4.41 -29.00 31.46
N ALA A 105 -3.80 -28.01 32.12
CA ALA A 105 -3.42 -28.08 33.54
C ALA A 105 -4.66 -28.15 34.44
N ILE A 106 -5.66 -27.30 34.20
CA ILE A 106 -6.90 -27.25 34.96
C ILE A 106 -7.70 -28.54 34.76
N SER A 107 -7.83 -29.04 33.52
CA SER A 107 -8.48 -30.32 33.22
C SER A 107 -7.84 -31.49 33.99
N LYS A 108 -6.50 -31.54 34.01
CA LYS A 108 -5.75 -32.58 34.71
C LYS A 108 -5.94 -32.50 36.23
N GLU A 109 -6.01 -31.29 36.79
CA GLU A 109 -6.19 -31.10 38.22
C GLU A 109 -7.64 -31.35 38.65
N MET A 110 -8.62 -30.97 37.84
CA MET A 110 -10.04 -31.33 38.05
C MET A 110 -10.24 -32.84 38.05
N ALA A 111 -9.56 -33.57 37.15
CA ALA A 111 -9.63 -35.03 37.11
C ALA A 111 -9.05 -35.70 38.37
N LYS A 112 -8.04 -35.08 39.00
CA LYS A 112 -7.42 -35.59 40.24
C LYS A 112 -8.19 -35.20 41.50
N ASN A 113 -8.70 -33.97 41.55
CA ASN A 113 -9.29 -33.35 42.73
C ASN A 113 -10.65 -32.68 42.42
N PRO A 114 -11.68 -33.44 42.01
CA PRO A 114 -12.97 -32.89 41.60
C PRO A 114 -13.69 -32.10 42.71
N ALA A 115 -13.46 -32.45 43.97
CA ALA A 115 -14.03 -31.74 45.13
C ALA A 115 -13.45 -30.33 45.37
N SER A 116 -12.26 -30.04 44.84
CA SER A 116 -11.60 -28.73 45.00
C SER A 116 -12.20 -27.67 44.07
N PHE A 117 -12.66 -28.08 42.89
CA PHE A 117 -13.25 -27.17 41.89
C PHE A 117 -14.76 -26.98 42.08
N ALA A 118 -15.47 -27.96 42.64
CA ALA A 118 -16.90 -27.86 42.94
C ALA A 118 -17.26 -26.78 43.99
N GLN A 119 -16.27 -26.28 44.74
CA GLN A 119 -16.44 -25.24 45.76
C GLN A 119 -16.09 -23.84 45.25
N VAL A 120 -15.53 -23.72 44.05
CA VAL A 120 -15.16 -22.42 43.49
C VAL A 120 -16.42 -21.77 42.93
N ASP A 121 -16.89 -20.74 43.61
CA ASP A 121 -18.03 -19.95 43.16
C ASP A 121 -17.64 -19.13 41.93
N ALA A 122 -18.16 -19.54 40.76
CA ALA A 122 -17.95 -18.84 39.48
C ALA A 122 -18.49 -17.38 39.51
N SER A 123 -19.35 -17.04 40.48
CA SER A 123 -19.84 -15.66 40.71
C SER A 123 -18.76 -14.74 41.28
N ASN A 124 -17.74 -15.30 41.93
CA ASN A 124 -16.64 -14.56 42.55
C ASN A 124 -15.37 -14.73 41.72
N VAL A 125 -15.22 -13.87 40.70
CA VAL A 125 -14.08 -13.86 39.80
C VAL A 125 -12.73 -13.71 40.53
N GLN A 126 -12.70 -13.00 41.66
CA GLN A 126 -11.48 -12.90 42.47
C GLN A 126 -11.07 -14.24 43.09
N GLY A 127 -12.04 -15.01 43.58
CA GLY A 127 -11.84 -16.37 44.10
C GLY A 127 -11.48 -17.36 42.98
N LEU A 128 -12.08 -17.19 41.80
CA LEU A 128 -11.78 -17.96 40.60
C LEU A 128 -10.33 -17.72 40.14
N ILE A 129 -9.89 -16.46 40.06
CA ILE A 129 -8.52 -16.06 39.71
C ILE A 129 -7.52 -16.65 40.71
N GLN A 130 -7.84 -16.65 42.01
CA GLN A 130 -6.98 -17.23 43.04
C GLN A 130 -6.84 -18.75 42.89
N ALA A 131 -7.94 -19.46 42.63
CA ALA A 131 -7.94 -20.90 42.39
C ALA A 131 -7.16 -21.27 41.13
N VAL A 132 -7.36 -20.52 40.04
CA VAL A 132 -6.58 -20.66 38.80
C VAL A 132 -5.11 -20.39 39.04
N SER A 133 -4.76 -19.31 39.72
CA SER A 133 -3.37 -18.96 40.03
C SER A 133 -2.66 -20.07 40.80
N ALA A 134 -3.32 -20.68 41.79
CA ALA A 134 -2.77 -21.79 42.55
C ALA A 134 -2.50 -23.04 41.70
N VAL A 135 -3.39 -23.33 40.73
CA VAL A 135 -3.21 -24.46 39.80
C VAL A 135 -2.13 -24.17 38.77
N LEU A 136 -2.04 -22.93 38.28
CA LEU A 136 -0.98 -22.49 37.37
C LEU A 136 0.40 -22.51 38.07
N ASP A 137 0.48 -22.08 39.32
CA ASP A 137 1.69 -22.18 40.16
C ASP A 137 2.11 -23.65 40.33
N ALA A 138 1.16 -24.54 40.62
CA ALA A 138 1.42 -25.97 40.75
C ALA A 138 1.83 -26.64 39.42
N ALA A 139 1.37 -26.10 38.29
CA ALA A 139 1.75 -26.51 36.94
C ALA A 139 3.04 -25.83 36.43
N ALA A 140 3.70 -25.02 37.26
CA ALA A 140 4.94 -24.30 36.94
C ALA A 140 4.83 -23.34 35.73
N PHE A 141 3.69 -22.64 35.62
CA PHE A 141 3.52 -21.58 34.63
C PHE A 141 4.49 -20.42 34.89
N SER A 142 4.88 -19.73 33.81
CA SER A 142 5.66 -18.50 33.96
C SER A 142 4.80 -17.39 34.54
N GLY A 143 5.41 -16.48 35.32
CA GLY A 143 4.71 -15.32 35.88
C GLY A 143 4.20 -14.33 34.81
N THR A 144 4.72 -14.42 33.58
CA THR A 144 4.20 -13.66 32.43
C THR A 144 2.91 -14.28 31.91
N ASP A 145 2.87 -15.60 31.76
CA ASP A 145 1.71 -16.35 31.27
C ASP A 145 0.53 -16.24 32.24
N GLN A 146 0.80 -16.30 33.55
CA GLN A 146 -0.21 -16.05 34.59
C GLN A 146 -0.83 -14.66 34.47
N LYS A 147 -0.02 -13.61 34.26
CA LYS A 147 -0.52 -12.25 34.08
C LYS A 147 -1.36 -12.09 32.82
N LYS A 148 -0.95 -12.72 31.71
CA LYS A 148 -1.72 -12.75 30.45
C LYS A 148 -3.09 -13.40 30.65
N LEU A 149 -3.14 -14.55 31.31
CA LEU A 149 -4.40 -15.25 31.62
C LEU A 149 -5.32 -14.43 32.52
N VAL A 150 -4.78 -13.81 33.57
CA VAL A 150 -5.56 -12.95 34.47
C VAL A 150 -6.10 -11.72 33.75
N ALA A 151 -5.28 -11.08 32.90
CA ALA A 151 -5.71 -9.93 32.11
C ALA A 151 -6.82 -10.30 31.10
N LEU A 152 -6.73 -11.48 30.48
CA LEU A 152 -7.72 -11.94 29.51
C LEU A 152 -9.06 -12.33 30.16
N VAL A 153 -9.01 -12.96 31.34
CA VAL A 153 -10.24 -13.25 32.13
C VAL A 153 -10.91 -11.96 32.60
N GLN A 154 -10.11 -10.93 32.94
CA GLN A 154 -10.63 -9.61 33.33
C GLN A 154 -11.28 -8.86 32.16
N SER A 155 -10.71 -8.90 30.95
CA SER A 155 -11.26 -8.22 29.77
C SER A 155 -12.58 -8.81 29.28
N GLN A 156 -12.82 -10.10 29.52
CA GLN A 156 -14.10 -10.77 29.25
C GLN A 156 -15.25 -10.28 30.15
N GLN A 157 -14.92 -9.68 31.30
CA GLN A 157 -15.92 -9.10 32.22
C GLN A 157 -16.37 -7.69 31.80
N GLU A 158 -15.46 -6.87 31.28
CA GLU A 158 -15.78 -5.51 30.81
C GLU A 158 -16.64 -5.51 29.54
N SER A 159 -16.47 -6.52 28.68
CA SER A 159 -17.27 -6.70 27.47
C SER A 159 -18.75 -7.09 27.73
N LYS A 160 -19.17 -7.29 28.99
CA LYS A 160 -20.59 -7.40 29.38
C LYS A 160 -21.21 -6.07 29.82
N ALA A 161 -20.44 -4.99 29.93
CA ALA A 161 -20.89 -3.69 30.43
C ALA A 161 -20.97 -2.58 29.36
N ASP A 162 -20.36 -2.78 28.18
CA ASP A 162 -20.08 -1.68 27.21
C ASP A 162 -20.73 -1.87 25.82
N ASP A 163 -21.86 -2.59 25.74
CA ASP A 163 -22.55 -2.91 24.48
C ASP A 163 -23.61 -1.85 24.06
N GLU A 164 -23.43 -0.58 24.41
CA GLU A 164 -24.39 0.49 24.10
C GLU A 164 -23.89 1.62 23.15
N GLU A 165 -22.62 1.68 22.72
CA GLU A 165 -22.14 2.90 22.03
C GLU A 165 -21.40 2.77 20.67
N LEU A 166 -21.19 1.60 20.06
CA LEU A 166 -20.51 1.54 18.74
C LEU A 166 -21.21 0.61 17.74
N GLY A 167 -21.96 1.21 16.81
CA GLY A 167 -22.72 0.56 15.73
C GLY A 167 -21.90 -0.11 14.62
N ALA A 168 -20.96 -0.99 14.97
CA ALA A 168 -20.41 -2.00 14.07
C ALA A 168 -21.34 -3.24 14.06
N PRO A 169 -21.47 -3.99 12.94
CA PRO A 169 -22.30 -5.18 12.93
C PRO A 169 -21.78 -6.15 13.99
N ALA A 170 -22.66 -6.46 14.95
CA ALA A 170 -22.41 -7.30 16.11
C ALA A 170 -21.51 -8.48 15.75
N ALA A 171 -20.26 -8.44 16.24
CA ALA A 171 -19.55 -9.67 16.55
C ALA A 171 -20.52 -10.49 17.39
N THR A 172 -20.92 -11.65 16.88
CA THR A 172 -21.91 -12.53 17.48
C THR A 172 -21.70 -12.55 18.98
N VAL A 173 -22.64 -11.97 19.72
CA VAL A 173 -22.67 -11.99 21.18
C VAL A 173 -22.68 -13.44 21.60
N TYR A 174 -21.49 -13.98 21.86
CA TYR A 174 -21.33 -15.35 22.32
C TYR A 174 -21.81 -15.36 23.77
N LYS A 175 -23.00 -15.91 23.94
CA LYS A 175 -23.67 -15.99 25.23
C LYS A 175 -22.93 -17.05 26.02
N SER A 176 -22.06 -16.63 26.94
CA SER A 176 -21.34 -17.54 27.85
C SER A 176 -22.35 -18.45 28.54
N HIS A 177 -22.47 -19.68 28.06
CA HIS A 177 -23.25 -20.74 28.70
C HIS A 177 -22.44 -21.44 29.80
N SER A 178 -21.25 -20.92 30.11
CA SER A 178 -20.23 -21.52 30.94
C SER A 178 -20.49 -21.33 32.43
N SER A 179 -20.66 -22.44 33.14
CA SER A 179 -20.74 -22.47 34.61
C SER A 179 -19.37 -22.72 35.25
N GLY A 180 -18.35 -23.04 34.43
CA GLY A 180 -17.01 -23.42 34.86
C GLY A 180 -15.90 -22.58 34.23
N ILE A 181 -14.79 -22.45 34.97
CA ILE A 181 -13.57 -21.77 34.52
C ILE A 181 -12.93 -22.40 33.28
N LEU A 182 -13.13 -23.71 33.09
CA LEU A 182 -12.61 -24.43 31.93
C LEU A 182 -13.29 -23.93 30.66
N ASP A 183 -14.62 -23.92 30.64
CA ASP A 183 -15.42 -23.41 29.54
C ASP A 183 -15.06 -21.96 29.20
N VAL A 184 -14.82 -21.11 30.21
CA VAL A 184 -14.38 -19.70 30.00
C VAL A 184 -13.03 -19.62 29.28
N LEU A 185 -12.07 -20.47 29.63
CA LEU A 185 -10.75 -20.49 29.00
C LEU A 185 -10.80 -21.13 27.60
N GLU A 186 -11.67 -22.11 27.38
CA GLU A 186 -11.95 -22.70 26.06
C GLU A 186 -12.62 -21.67 25.14
N ASP A 187 -13.62 -20.92 25.62
CA ASP A 187 -14.29 -19.83 24.88
C ASP A 187 -13.27 -18.74 24.46
N LEU A 188 -12.36 -18.35 25.36
CA LEU A 188 -11.31 -17.37 25.07
C LEU A 188 -10.29 -17.89 24.05
N LYS A 189 -10.02 -19.20 24.07
CA LYS A 189 -9.12 -19.86 23.14
C LYS A 189 -9.73 -19.89 21.73
N GLU A 190 -10.98 -20.33 21.60
CA GLU A 190 -11.71 -20.37 20.33
C GLU A 190 -11.76 -18.98 19.70
N LYS A 191 -12.06 -17.95 20.50
CA LYS A 191 -12.04 -16.55 20.03
C LYS A 191 -10.67 -16.10 19.51
N ALA A 192 -9.59 -16.43 20.22
CA ALA A 192 -8.25 -16.07 19.78
C ALA A 192 -7.83 -16.81 18.50
N GLU A 193 -8.27 -18.07 18.32
CA GLU A 193 -8.09 -18.84 17.08
C GLU A 193 -8.88 -18.23 15.91
N GLU A 194 -10.13 -17.80 16.13
CA GLU A 194 -10.94 -17.11 15.12
C GLU A 194 -10.34 -15.76 14.68
N GLU A 195 -9.75 -15.00 15.61
CA GLU A 195 -9.07 -13.73 15.30
C GLU A 195 -7.78 -13.93 14.47
N LEU A 196 -7.25 -15.16 14.43
CA LEU A 196 -6.03 -15.51 13.71
C LEU A 196 -6.28 -15.94 12.26
N GLY A 197 -7.46 -16.50 11.96
CA GLY A 197 -7.91 -16.82 10.59
C GLY A 197 -8.70 -18.11 10.45
#